data_AF-A0A8T6C5V8-F1
#
_entry.id   AF-A0A8T6C5V8-F1
#
_cell.length_a   1.000
_cell.length_b   1.000
_cell.length_c   1.000
_cell.angle_alpha   90.00
_cell.angle_beta   90.00
_cell.angle_gamma   90.00
#
_symmetry.space_group_name_H-M   'P 1'
#
loop_
_entity.id
_entity.type
_entity.pdbx_description
1 polymer ?
#
loop_
_entity_poly.entity_id
_entity_poly.type
_entity_poly.pdbx_seq_one_letter_code
_entity_poly.pdbx_strand_id
1 'polypeptide(L)'
;MKKPLNAAKFLVAKAASDGPFRQRLLAKPKETIETELGVTMADSHEIRVHENTDTVTHLVLPPQSRRSEEEREAARTGVASLEYLRKTMHDPAPDIRPPAEQPATVQAGSPAPAALAAAGRESIRRGLAFLDSVVDENGAWHCIRFSTADPDIPRHFERPAFVSAFCALALESCGEARARAICSRTRQYLVDTIEYPGLWRYYRHLPRDLDSSSLCSLVIVNHPWIVLGRNVPRMLANRDEQGRFLTWLLEEGEPDVVSRFRIEADPVVNANVIACLGDHPETREAQAWLTDLIAEGRVEGSSKWYPDAVATYYATARAMVRARPALEGLRPVLADAILGLRDGEEGFGNILSTAQAVSALDDIGCLEKANVKRLAERLIGSQHEDGSWPELLAFGDQTLRWGTVGQIGHGSESMTTAFCIEALERLIEILAA
;
A
#
# COMPACT_ATOMS: atom_id res chain seq x y z
N MET A 1 -1.44 -24.98 -5.47
CA MET A 1 -1.53 -24.54 -6.88
C MET A 1 -1.30 -23.04 -6.93
N LYS A 2 -0.57 -22.50 -7.93
CA LYS A 2 -0.51 -21.04 -8.13
C LYS A 2 -1.91 -20.55 -8.52
N LYS A 3 -2.39 -19.46 -7.90
CA LYS A 3 -3.69 -18.86 -8.22
C LYS A 3 -3.72 -18.49 -9.72
N PRO A 4 -4.78 -18.84 -10.47
CA PRO A 4 -4.88 -18.46 -11.88
C PRO A 4 -4.95 -16.94 -12.05
N LEU A 5 -4.25 -16.43 -13.06
CA LEU A 5 -4.12 -15.00 -13.41
C LEU A 5 -5.48 -14.30 -13.61
N ASN A 6 -6.48 -15.04 -14.08
CA ASN A 6 -7.87 -14.60 -14.14
C ASN A 6 -8.78 -15.72 -13.62
N ALA A 7 -9.08 -15.68 -12.32
CA ALA A 7 -9.83 -16.72 -11.64
C ALA A 7 -11.23 -16.93 -12.24
N ALA A 8 -11.98 -15.86 -12.53
CA ALA A 8 -13.31 -16.00 -13.13
C ALA A 8 -13.26 -16.71 -14.50
N LYS A 9 -12.35 -16.29 -15.39
CA LYS A 9 -12.18 -16.90 -16.71
C LYS A 9 -11.73 -18.36 -16.61
N PHE A 10 -10.83 -18.66 -15.68
CA PHE A 10 -10.38 -20.03 -15.40
C PHE A 10 -11.55 -20.93 -14.94
N LEU A 11 -12.36 -20.47 -13.99
CA LEU A 11 -13.51 -21.22 -13.47
C LEU A 11 -14.53 -21.52 -14.59
N VAL A 12 -14.80 -20.55 -15.46
CA VAL A 12 -15.69 -20.73 -16.62
C VAL A 12 -15.11 -21.76 -17.61
N ALA A 13 -13.82 -21.65 -17.94
CA ALA A 13 -13.17 -22.59 -18.85
C ALA A 13 -13.14 -24.03 -18.29
N LYS A 14 -12.93 -24.18 -16.98
CA LYS A 14 -13.02 -25.48 -16.29
C LYS A 14 -14.44 -26.03 -16.32
N ALA A 15 -15.45 -25.22 -16.00
CA ALA A 15 -16.85 -25.63 -16.07
C ALA A 15 -17.30 -26.07 -17.47
N ALA A 16 -16.68 -25.54 -18.53
CA ALA A 16 -16.95 -25.97 -19.91
C ALA A 16 -16.41 -27.38 -20.23
N SER A 17 -15.36 -27.83 -19.54
CA SER A 17 -14.68 -29.11 -19.80
C SER A 17 -14.90 -30.19 -18.72
N ASP A 18 -15.38 -29.80 -17.54
CA ASP A 18 -15.62 -30.68 -16.38
C ASP A 18 -17.09 -30.56 -15.91
N GLY A 19 -17.92 -31.52 -16.36
CA GLY A 19 -19.34 -31.59 -16.03
C GLY A 19 -19.63 -31.72 -14.53
N PRO A 20 -19.00 -32.65 -13.79
CA PRO A 20 -19.11 -32.72 -12.34
C PRO A 20 -18.74 -31.41 -11.62
N PHE A 21 -17.66 -30.74 -12.04
CA PHE A 21 -17.29 -29.44 -11.49
C PHE A 21 -18.36 -28.38 -11.78
N ARG A 22 -18.87 -28.31 -13.02
CA ARG A 22 -19.95 -27.39 -13.40
C ARG A 22 -21.20 -27.56 -12.53
N GLN A 23 -21.63 -28.80 -12.29
CA GLN A 23 -22.78 -29.09 -11.43
C GLN A 23 -22.55 -28.62 -9.99
N ARG A 24 -21.36 -28.87 -9.43
CA ARG A 24 -21.00 -28.37 -8.09
C ARG A 24 -20.96 -26.83 -8.05
N LEU A 25 -20.37 -26.20 -9.07
CA LEU A 25 -20.27 -24.75 -9.17
C LEU A 25 -21.64 -24.07 -9.23
N LEU A 26 -22.61 -24.68 -9.92
CA LEU A 26 -24.00 -24.19 -9.95
C LEU A 26 -24.72 -24.38 -8.60
N ALA A 27 -24.57 -25.55 -7.98
CA ALA A 27 -25.28 -25.89 -6.74
C ALA A 27 -24.70 -25.19 -5.51
N LYS A 28 -23.38 -25.06 -5.44
CA LYS A 28 -22.64 -24.50 -4.31
C LYS A 28 -21.48 -23.61 -4.79
N PRO A 29 -21.76 -22.40 -5.31
CA PRO A 29 -20.74 -21.56 -5.92
C PRO A 29 -19.55 -21.25 -5.02
N LYS A 30 -19.81 -20.71 -3.82
CA LYS A 30 -18.76 -20.27 -2.89
C LYS A 30 -17.84 -21.42 -2.50
N GLU A 31 -18.39 -22.50 -1.94
CA GLU A 31 -17.65 -23.70 -1.52
C GLU A 31 -16.82 -24.29 -2.66
N THR A 32 -17.38 -24.35 -3.87
CA THR A 32 -16.69 -24.89 -5.05
C THR A 32 -15.51 -24.01 -5.47
N ILE A 33 -15.69 -22.69 -5.48
CA ILE A 33 -14.64 -21.74 -5.84
C ILE A 33 -13.51 -21.75 -4.80
N GLU A 34 -13.86 -21.75 -3.51
CA GLU A 34 -12.90 -21.82 -2.41
C GLU A 34 -12.03 -23.07 -2.50
N THR A 35 -12.67 -24.23 -2.71
CA THR A 35 -11.98 -25.52 -2.88
C THR A 35 -11.06 -25.52 -4.10
N GLU A 36 -11.55 -25.03 -5.24
CA GLU A 36 -10.79 -25.04 -6.50
C GLU A 36 -9.59 -24.08 -6.48
N LEU A 37 -9.77 -22.90 -5.90
CA LEU A 37 -8.72 -21.88 -5.85
C LEU A 37 -7.80 -22.02 -4.61
N GLY A 38 -8.19 -22.84 -3.63
CA GLY A 38 -7.46 -22.97 -2.36
C GLY A 38 -7.49 -21.69 -1.54
N VAL A 39 -8.65 -21.01 -1.52
CA VAL A 39 -8.85 -19.73 -0.82
C VAL A 39 -10.05 -19.84 0.11
N THR A 40 -10.10 -18.99 1.13
CA THR A 40 -11.30 -18.75 1.93
C THR A 40 -11.78 -17.34 1.65
N MET A 41 -13.05 -17.18 1.27
CA MET A 41 -13.67 -15.90 0.95
C MET A 41 -14.51 -15.39 2.13
N ALA A 42 -14.63 -14.06 2.23
CA ALA A 42 -15.45 -13.44 3.27
C ALA A 42 -16.91 -13.92 3.22
N ASP A 43 -17.52 -14.15 4.39
CA ASP A 43 -18.93 -14.57 4.52
C ASP A 43 -19.94 -13.46 4.26
N SER A 44 -19.49 -12.20 4.28
CA SER A 44 -20.31 -11.02 4.00
C SER A 44 -20.78 -10.89 2.55
N HIS A 45 -20.43 -11.84 1.67
CA HIS A 45 -20.68 -11.76 0.24
C HIS A 45 -21.33 -13.03 -0.30
N GLU A 46 -22.44 -12.85 -1.02
CA GLU A 46 -23.12 -13.92 -1.74
C GLU A 46 -22.55 -14.05 -3.17
N ILE A 47 -22.31 -15.29 -3.60
CA ILE A 47 -21.92 -15.62 -4.98
C ILE A 47 -22.98 -16.51 -5.58
N ARG A 48 -23.59 -16.05 -6.68
CA ARG A 48 -24.51 -16.85 -7.51
C ARG A 48 -23.89 -17.14 -8.85
N VAL A 49 -24.08 -18.38 -9.33
CA VAL A 49 -23.67 -18.80 -10.68
C VAL A 49 -24.94 -19.13 -11.45
N HIS A 50 -25.08 -18.47 -12.59
CA HIS A 50 -26.22 -18.63 -13.49
C HIS A 50 -25.74 -19.12 -14.84
N GLU A 51 -26.57 -19.92 -15.50
CA GLU A 51 -26.26 -20.55 -16.77
C GLU A 51 -27.18 -20.01 -17.86
N ASN A 52 -26.59 -19.45 -18.92
CA ASN A 52 -27.33 -19.14 -20.13
C ASN A 52 -27.67 -20.45 -20.88
N THR A 53 -28.84 -20.47 -21.50
CA THR A 53 -29.27 -21.53 -22.42
C THR A 53 -29.74 -20.87 -23.71
N ASP A 54 -30.07 -21.67 -24.73
CA ASP A 54 -30.61 -21.15 -26.00
C ASP A 54 -31.90 -20.33 -25.83
N THR A 55 -32.55 -20.43 -24.66
CA THR A 55 -33.79 -19.73 -24.33
C THR A 55 -33.68 -18.79 -23.12
N VAL A 56 -32.51 -18.69 -22.48
CA VAL A 56 -32.32 -17.88 -21.26
C VAL A 56 -31.07 -17.02 -21.36
N THR A 57 -31.25 -15.71 -21.22
CA THR A 57 -30.18 -14.69 -21.19
C THR A 57 -30.20 -13.95 -19.87
N HIS A 58 -29.05 -13.87 -19.20
CA HIS A 58 -28.87 -13.07 -17.99
C HIS A 58 -28.30 -11.69 -18.32
N LEU A 59 -28.86 -10.65 -17.71
CA LEU A 59 -28.32 -9.29 -17.73
C LEU A 59 -27.75 -8.97 -16.33
N VAL A 60 -26.52 -8.45 -16.29
CA VAL A 60 -25.85 -8.07 -15.02
C VAL A 60 -25.70 -6.56 -15.00
N LEU A 61 -26.39 -5.92 -14.07
CA LEU A 61 -26.23 -4.50 -13.80
C LEU A 61 -25.10 -4.30 -12.77
N PRO A 62 -24.20 -3.32 -12.96
CA PRO A 62 -23.27 -2.95 -11.91
C PRO A 62 -24.04 -2.38 -10.71
N PRO A 63 -23.48 -2.45 -9.49
CA PRO A 63 -24.08 -1.76 -8.35
C PRO A 63 -24.16 -0.27 -8.63
N GLN A 64 -25.16 0.39 -8.04
CA GLN A 64 -25.30 1.82 -8.14
C GLN A 64 -24.02 2.50 -7.61
N SER A 65 -23.62 3.57 -8.30
CA SER A 65 -22.50 4.39 -7.85
C SER A 65 -22.74 4.87 -6.42
N ARG A 66 -21.70 4.75 -5.58
CA ARG A 66 -21.72 5.33 -4.24
C ARG A 66 -21.67 6.86 -4.24
N ARG A 67 -21.39 7.48 -5.40
CA ARG A 67 -21.48 8.93 -5.62
C ARG A 67 -22.78 9.31 -6.32
N SER A 68 -23.40 10.39 -5.88
CA SER A 68 -24.52 11.02 -6.59
C SER A 68 -24.05 11.72 -7.87
N GLU A 69 -24.97 11.99 -8.79
CA GLU A 69 -24.64 12.76 -10.00
C GLU A 69 -24.24 14.21 -9.65
N GLU A 70 -24.83 14.78 -8.60
CA GLU A 70 -24.43 16.08 -8.05
C GLU A 70 -22.98 16.09 -7.59
N GLU A 71 -22.52 15.05 -6.87
CA GLU A 71 -21.11 14.92 -6.46
C GLU A 71 -20.18 14.81 -7.67
N ARG A 72 -20.61 14.16 -8.75
CA ARG A 72 -19.82 14.05 -9.98
C ARG A 72 -19.74 15.38 -10.71
N GLU A 73 -20.84 16.12 -10.81
CA GLU A 73 -20.88 17.42 -11.48
C GLU A 73 -20.11 18.49 -10.68
N ALA A 74 -20.23 18.46 -9.36
CA ALA A 74 -19.42 19.25 -8.44
C ALA A 74 -17.91 19.00 -8.66
N ALA A 75 -17.50 17.74 -8.80
CA ALA A 75 -16.13 17.41 -9.16
C ALA A 75 -15.74 17.98 -10.54
N ARG A 76 -16.56 17.80 -11.59
CA ARG A 76 -16.26 18.32 -12.96
C ARG A 76 -16.00 19.81 -13.00
N THR A 77 -16.81 20.57 -12.28
CA THR A 77 -16.75 22.03 -12.26
C THR A 77 -15.63 22.57 -11.37
N GLY A 78 -14.88 21.70 -10.70
CA GLY A 78 -13.90 22.08 -9.68
C GLY A 78 -14.54 22.67 -8.42
N VAL A 79 -15.86 22.67 -8.35
CA VAL A 79 -16.65 22.99 -7.16
C VAL A 79 -16.73 21.73 -6.31
N ALA A 80 -15.59 21.13 -5.95
CA ALA A 80 -15.58 20.27 -4.76
C ALA A 80 -16.00 21.21 -3.63
N SER A 81 -17.27 21.15 -3.22
CA SER A 81 -17.81 22.21 -2.36
C SER A 81 -16.93 22.30 -1.12
N LEU A 82 -16.65 23.50 -0.62
CA LEU A 82 -15.94 23.67 0.66
C LEU A 82 -16.57 22.80 1.76
N GLU A 83 -17.89 22.58 1.69
CA GLU A 83 -18.64 21.65 2.52
C GLU A 83 -18.24 20.17 2.32
N TYR A 84 -17.93 19.76 1.09
CA TYR A 84 -17.41 18.43 0.75
C TYR A 84 -15.97 18.22 1.21
N LEU A 85 -15.08 19.20 0.99
CA LEU A 85 -13.71 19.15 1.51
C LEU A 85 -13.71 19.14 3.05
N ARG A 86 -14.61 19.90 3.69
CA ARG A 86 -14.84 19.85 5.16
C ARG A 86 -15.38 18.51 5.65
N LYS A 87 -16.04 17.70 4.82
CA LYS A 87 -16.46 16.32 5.17
C LYS A 87 -15.29 15.34 5.15
N THR A 88 -14.17 15.68 4.50
CA THR A 88 -12.97 14.82 4.41
C THR A 88 -11.76 15.35 5.19
N MET A 89 -11.70 16.66 5.44
CA MET A 89 -10.72 17.33 6.28
C MET A 89 -11.35 17.52 7.67
N HIS A 90 -11.07 16.58 8.57
CA HIS A 90 -11.45 16.72 9.99
C HIS A 90 -10.48 17.67 10.72
N ASP A 91 -10.79 17.96 11.98
CA ASP A 91 -10.17 18.91 12.92
C ASP A 91 -8.73 19.35 12.62
N PRO A 92 -8.34 20.61 12.94
CA PRO A 92 -6.95 21.04 12.82
C PRO A 92 -6.04 20.01 13.51
N ALA A 93 -5.09 19.47 12.76
CA ALA A 93 -4.12 18.54 13.30
C ALA A 93 -3.19 19.29 14.28
N PRO A 94 -2.74 18.63 15.36
CA PRO A 94 -1.82 19.26 16.31
C PRO A 94 -0.49 19.60 15.64
N ASP A 95 0.26 20.54 16.20
CA ASP A 95 1.60 20.91 15.73
C ASP A 95 2.57 19.71 15.71
N ILE A 96 3.58 19.78 14.85
CA ILE A 96 4.61 18.74 14.75
C ILE A 96 5.34 18.68 16.09
N ARG A 97 5.42 17.49 16.67
CA ARG A 97 6.19 17.28 17.90
C ARG A 97 7.68 17.44 17.60
N PRO A 98 8.47 18.02 18.54
CA PRO A 98 9.91 17.98 18.40
C PRO A 98 10.39 16.52 18.31
N PRO A 99 11.54 16.25 17.66
CA PRO A 99 12.12 14.92 17.69
C PRO A 99 12.26 14.42 19.12
N ALA A 100 12.05 13.11 19.35
CA ALA A 100 12.36 12.52 20.65
C ALA A 100 13.77 12.93 21.10
N GLU A 101 13.89 13.31 22.38
CA GLU A 101 15.19 13.54 22.98
C GLU A 101 16.01 12.25 22.82
N GLN A 102 17.06 12.33 21.99
CA GLN A 102 17.99 11.22 21.89
C GLN A 102 18.57 11.00 23.28
N PRO A 103 18.48 9.79 23.86
CA PRO A 103 19.14 9.53 25.13
C PRO A 103 20.59 9.96 24.97
N ALA A 104 21.06 10.81 25.90
CA ALA A 104 22.44 11.29 25.92
C ALA A 104 23.35 10.11 25.60
N THR A 105 24.28 10.28 24.65
CA THR A 105 25.22 9.24 24.21
C THR A 105 26.00 8.76 25.42
N VAL A 106 25.44 7.80 26.16
CA VAL A 106 26.14 7.16 27.26
C VAL A 106 27.22 6.37 26.56
N GLN A 107 28.47 6.70 26.86
CA GLN A 107 29.64 5.87 26.54
C GLN A 107 29.60 4.55 27.35
N ALA A 108 28.46 3.87 27.36
CA ALA A 108 28.29 2.53 27.86
C ALA A 108 28.35 1.57 26.66
N GLY A 109 29.05 0.45 26.83
CA GLY A 109 29.23 -0.53 25.76
C GLY A 109 27.92 -0.89 25.07
N SER A 110 27.93 -0.90 23.74
CA SER A 110 26.76 -1.20 22.92
C SER A 110 26.15 -2.55 23.36
N PRO A 111 24.84 -2.62 23.68
CA PRO A 111 24.21 -3.75 24.35
C PRO A 111 24.43 -5.07 23.61
N ALA A 112 24.42 -6.20 24.32
CA ALA A 112 24.51 -7.51 23.69
C ALA A 112 23.32 -7.71 22.71
N PRO A 113 23.50 -8.42 21.56
CA PRO A 113 22.43 -8.63 20.57
C PRO A 113 21.11 -9.13 21.17
N ALA A 114 21.16 -10.10 22.09
CA ALA A 114 19.97 -10.62 22.77
C ALA A 114 19.25 -9.56 23.64
N ALA A 115 20.00 -8.67 24.30
CA ALA A 115 19.41 -7.58 25.09
C ALA A 115 18.75 -6.53 24.17
N LEU A 116 19.36 -6.25 23.03
CA LEU A 116 18.80 -5.36 22.01
C LEU A 116 17.54 -5.96 21.35
N ALA A 117 17.54 -7.26 21.07
CA ALA A 117 16.37 -8.00 20.61
C ALA A 117 15.20 -7.89 21.61
N ALA A 118 15.46 -8.09 22.90
CA ALA A 118 14.46 -7.94 23.95
C ALA A 118 13.91 -6.50 24.03
N ALA A 119 14.78 -5.49 23.96
CA ALA A 119 14.37 -4.09 23.92
C ALA A 119 13.53 -3.77 22.68
N GLY A 120 13.89 -4.32 21.51
CA GLY A 120 13.11 -4.19 20.29
C GLY A 120 11.70 -4.77 20.40
N ARG A 121 11.54 -5.94 21.04
CA ARG A 121 10.21 -6.53 21.30
C ARG A 121 9.36 -5.65 22.20
N GLU A 122 9.96 -5.01 23.19
CA GLU A 122 9.24 -4.05 24.04
C GLU A 122 8.85 -2.78 23.27
N SER A 123 9.76 -2.25 22.44
CA SER A 123 9.44 -1.15 21.52
C SER A 123 8.26 -1.48 20.60
N ILE A 124 8.21 -2.69 20.03
CA ILE A 124 7.08 -3.15 19.21
C ILE A 124 5.78 -3.10 20.02
N ARG A 125 5.75 -3.62 21.25
CA ARG A 125 4.53 -3.63 22.08
C ARG A 125 4.02 -2.24 22.43
N ARG A 126 4.93 -1.30 22.73
CA ARG A 126 4.59 0.11 22.95
C ARG A 126 4.05 0.75 21.67
N GLY A 127 4.70 0.51 20.53
CA GLY A 127 4.22 0.97 19.21
C GLY A 127 2.83 0.45 18.88
N LEU A 128 2.57 -0.83 19.12
CA LEU A 128 1.23 -1.39 18.93
C LEU A 128 0.20 -0.81 19.90
N ALA A 129 0.59 -0.48 21.14
CA ALA A 129 -0.30 0.18 22.10
C ALA A 129 -0.69 1.59 21.61
N PHE A 130 0.29 2.34 21.09
CA PHE A 130 0.04 3.63 20.44
C PHE A 130 -0.89 3.47 19.23
N LEU A 131 -0.59 2.55 18.31
CA LEU A 131 -1.42 2.34 17.12
C LEU A 131 -2.86 1.96 17.48
N ASP A 132 -3.08 1.12 18.48
CA ASP A 132 -4.43 0.74 18.93
C ASP A 132 -5.21 1.91 19.56
N SER A 133 -4.52 2.95 20.05
CA SER A 133 -5.17 4.15 20.59
C SER A 133 -5.51 5.21 19.53
N VAL A 134 -4.82 5.20 18.37
CA VAL A 134 -5.02 6.20 17.30
C VAL A 134 -5.74 5.67 16.05
N VAL A 135 -5.71 4.36 15.80
CA VAL A 135 -6.51 3.75 14.72
C VAL A 135 -7.96 3.71 15.15
N ASP A 136 -8.84 4.27 14.32
CA ASP A 136 -10.26 4.36 14.61
C ASP A 136 -10.90 2.99 14.90
N GLU A 137 -12.01 3.01 15.64
CA GLU A 137 -12.82 1.81 15.89
C GLU A 137 -13.29 1.13 14.59
N ASN A 138 -13.54 1.90 13.53
CA ASN A 138 -13.91 1.37 12.22
C ASN A 138 -12.71 0.78 11.44
N GLY A 139 -11.48 0.94 11.93
CA GLY A 139 -10.25 0.44 11.33
C GLY A 139 -9.49 1.42 10.44
N ALA A 140 -9.96 2.67 10.33
CA ALA A 140 -9.30 3.70 9.54
C ALA A 140 -8.06 4.25 10.24
N TRP A 141 -6.99 4.42 9.46
CA TRP A 141 -5.75 5.04 9.92
C TRP A 141 -5.76 6.53 9.64
N HIS A 142 -5.28 7.31 10.60
CA HIS A 142 -5.12 8.76 10.44
C HIS A 142 -3.82 9.09 9.71
N CYS A 143 -3.92 9.99 8.75
CA CYS A 143 -2.83 10.68 8.08
C CYS A 143 -3.00 12.17 8.28
N ILE A 144 -1.90 12.93 8.32
CA ILE A 144 -1.95 14.38 8.34
C ILE A 144 -1.54 14.88 6.96
N ARG A 145 -2.38 15.75 6.38
CA ARG A 145 -2.07 16.53 5.19
C ARG A 145 -1.55 17.89 5.61
N PHE A 146 -0.46 18.33 4.99
CA PHE A 146 0.18 19.61 5.28
C PHE A 146 0.81 20.22 4.03
N SER A 147 1.02 21.54 4.04
CA SER A 147 1.78 22.23 2.99
C SER A 147 3.27 22.08 3.26
N THR A 148 4.04 21.73 2.22
CA THR A 148 5.52 21.66 2.33
C THR A 148 6.20 22.96 1.97
N ALA A 149 5.46 23.95 1.46
CA ALA A 149 5.99 25.26 1.06
C ALA A 149 5.56 26.41 1.96
N ASP A 150 4.41 26.27 2.61
CA ASP A 150 3.79 27.32 3.40
C ASP A 150 3.34 26.75 4.75
N PRO A 151 4.11 26.94 5.83
CA PRO A 151 3.78 26.41 7.15
C PRO A 151 2.56 27.10 7.78
N ASP A 152 2.10 28.23 7.24
CA ASP A 152 0.91 28.94 7.75
C ASP A 152 -0.40 28.28 7.27
N ILE A 153 -0.33 27.40 6.26
CA ILE A 153 -1.49 26.60 5.84
C ILE A 153 -1.79 25.54 6.90
N PRO A 154 -3.01 25.53 7.48
CA PRO A 154 -3.37 24.57 8.51
C PRO A 154 -3.22 23.12 8.08
N ARG A 155 -2.80 22.30 9.03
CA ARG A 155 -2.63 20.85 8.88
C ARG A 155 -3.95 20.16 9.20
N HIS A 156 -4.27 19.09 8.49
CA HIS A 156 -5.58 18.43 8.59
C HIS A 156 -5.46 16.92 8.70
N PHE A 157 -6.29 16.32 9.54
CA PHE A 157 -6.44 14.87 9.57
C PHE A 157 -7.26 14.36 8.38
N GLU A 158 -6.79 13.22 7.85
CA GLU A 158 -7.40 12.49 6.75
C GLU A 158 -7.40 11.00 7.05
N ARG A 159 -8.33 10.28 6.42
CA ARG A 159 -8.50 8.84 6.59
C ARG A 159 -8.66 8.15 5.23
N PRO A 160 -7.66 8.22 4.32
CA PRO A 160 -7.77 7.56 3.03
C PRO A 160 -7.58 6.04 3.18
N ALA A 161 -8.32 5.26 2.40
CA ALA A 161 -8.17 3.80 2.33
C ALA A 161 -6.73 3.40 1.98
N PHE A 162 -6.05 4.18 1.13
CA PHE A 162 -4.64 4.00 0.80
C PHE A 162 -3.74 3.92 2.04
N VAL A 163 -3.80 4.91 2.95
CA VAL A 163 -2.93 4.94 4.14
C VAL A 163 -3.20 3.75 5.05
N SER A 164 -4.49 3.41 5.20
CA SER A 164 -4.90 2.25 5.98
C SER A 164 -4.33 0.95 5.41
N ALA A 165 -4.39 0.76 4.09
CA ALA A 165 -3.80 -0.40 3.44
C ALA A 165 -2.27 -0.40 3.51
N PHE A 166 -1.63 0.75 3.31
CA PHE A 166 -0.19 0.90 3.31
C PHE A 166 0.43 0.52 4.68
N CYS A 167 -0.18 1.00 5.77
CA CYS A 167 0.25 0.66 7.13
C CYS A 167 -0.12 -0.78 7.53
N ALA A 168 -1.29 -1.27 7.12
CA ALA A 168 -1.70 -2.64 7.42
C ALA A 168 -0.74 -3.66 6.79
N LEU A 169 -0.26 -3.42 5.56
CA LEU A 169 0.72 -4.27 4.89
C LEU A 169 2.04 -4.35 5.67
N ALA A 170 2.52 -3.22 6.21
CA ALA A 170 3.71 -3.21 7.06
C ALA A 170 3.49 -4.04 8.33
N LEU A 171 2.34 -3.87 9.00
CA LEU A 171 2.02 -4.62 10.21
C LEU A 171 1.80 -6.13 10.01
N GLU A 172 1.59 -6.64 8.78
CA GLU A 172 1.35 -8.07 8.56
C GLU A 172 2.54 -8.96 8.98
N SER A 173 3.74 -8.39 9.05
CA SER A 173 4.95 -9.06 9.57
C SER A 173 4.89 -9.33 11.08
N CYS A 174 4.08 -8.58 11.82
CA CYS A 174 4.06 -8.64 13.28
C CYS A 174 3.14 -9.74 13.80
N GLY A 175 3.73 -10.70 14.53
CA GLY A 175 3.04 -11.85 15.13
C GLY A 175 2.26 -11.55 16.42
N GLU A 176 2.22 -10.30 16.89
CA GLU A 176 1.53 -9.93 18.12
C GLU A 176 0.00 -9.92 17.94
N ALA A 177 -0.73 -10.31 19.00
CA ALA A 177 -2.21 -10.39 18.93
C ALA A 177 -2.85 -9.02 18.65
N ARG A 178 -2.25 -7.94 19.17
CA ARG A 178 -2.71 -6.56 18.94
C ARG A 178 -2.54 -6.14 17.48
N ALA A 179 -1.43 -6.49 16.84
CA ALA A 179 -1.23 -6.24 15.41
C ALA A 179 -2.32 -6.92 14.57
N ARG A 180 -2.61 -8.20 14.83
CA ARG A 180 -3.70 -8.93 14.16
C ARG A 180 -5.06 -8.27 14.36
N ALA A 181 -5.36 -7.78 15.56
CA ALA A 181 -6.61 -7.08 15.85
C ALA A 181 -6.74 -5.78 15.05
N ILE A 182 -5.69 -4.96 15.02
CA ILE A 182 -5.62 -3.72 14.21
C ILE A 182 -5.82 -4.06 12.73
N CYS A 183 -5.04 -4.99 12.17
CA CYS A 183 -5.17 -5.40 10.77
C CYS A 183 -6.58 -5.94 10.44
N SER A 184 -7.23 -6.65 11.38
CA SER A 184 -8.59 -7.15 11.18
C SER A 184 -9.61 -6.02 11.06
N ARG A 185 -9.55 -5.00 11.93
CA ARG A 185 -10.44 -3.83 11.82
C ARG A 185 -10.16 -3.07 10.54
N THR A 186 -8.89 -2.87 10.19
CA THR A 186 -8.49 -2.20 8.95
C THR A 186 -8.98 -2.94 7.71
N ARG A 187 -8.94 -4.28 7.66
CA ARG A 187 -9.55 -5.04 6.56
C ARG A 187 -11.04 -4.73 6.40
N GLN A 188 -11.78 -4.62 7.50
CA GLN A 188 -13.20 -4.25 7.44
C GLN A 188 -13.39 -2.84 6.87
N TYR A 189 -12.60 -1.85 7.31
CA TYR A 189 -12.60 -0.51 6.74
C TYR A 189 -12.37 -0.50 5.22
N LEU A 190 -11.42 -1.30 4.73
CA LEU A 190 -11.11 -1.40 3.30
C LEU A 190 -12.26 -2.04 2.50
N VAL A 191 -12.93 -3.05 3.07
CA VAL A 191 -14.15 -3.63 2.49
C VAL A 191 -15.27 -2.59 2.45
N ASP A 192 -15.42 -1.78 3.49
CA ASP A 192 -16.46 -0.77 3.55
C ASP A 192 -16.23 0.39 2.57
N THR A 193 -14.98 0.60 2.12
CA THR A 193 -14.59 1.67 1.19
C THR A 193 -14.43 1.22 -0.27
N ILE A 194 -14.51 -0.08 -0.56
CA ILE A 194 -14.35 -0.62 -1.91
C ILE A 194 -15.45 -0.12 -2.87
N GLU A 195 -15.06 0.29 -4.07
CA GLU A 195 -15.98 0.60 -5.17
C GLU A 195 -15.95 -0.51 -6.21
N TYR A 196 -17.07 -0.77 -6.86
CA TYR A 196 -17.12 -1.72 -7.98
C TYR A 196 -16.18 -1.27 -9.12
N PRO A 197 -15.43 -2.18 -9.77
CA PRO A 197 -15.41 -3.64 -9.60
C PRO A 197 -14.31 -4.17 -8.64
N GLY A 198 -13.90 -3.40 -7.64
CA GLY A 198 -12.81 -3.72 -6.72
C GLY A 198 -11.69 -2.69 -6.78
N LEU A 199 -12.06 -1.41 -6.76
CA LEU A 199 -11.18 -0.26 -6.93
C LEU A 199 -11.40 0.73 -5.79
N TRP A 200 -10.41 1.57 -5.55
CA TRP A 200 -10.43 2.61 -4.52
C TRP A 200 -9.99 3.94 -5.11
N ARG A 201 -10.31 4.99 -4.37
CA ARG A 201 -9.87 6.38 -4.61
C ARG A 201 -9.10 6.82 -3.37
N TYR A 202 -8.09 7.66 -3.57
CA TYR A 202 -7.46 8.34 -2.44
C TYR A 202 -8.45 9.30 -1.74
N TYR A 203 -9.04 10.23 -2.49
CA TYR A 203 -10.15 11.07 -2.02
C TYR A 203 -11.42 10.79 -2.81
N ARG A 204 -12.56 10.99 -2.14
CA ARG A 204 -13.88 10.79 -2.74
C ARG A 204 -14.14 11.68 -3.99
N HIS A 205 -13.52 12.87 -4.07
CA HIS A 205 -13.64 13.77 -5.23
C HIS A 205 -12.64 13.46 -6.35
N LEU A 206 -11.60 12.66 -6.10
CA LEU A 206 -10.62 12.28 -7.12
C LEU A 206 -11.10 11.03 -7.87
N PRO A 207 -10.59 10.78 -9.09
CA PRO A 207 -10.78 9.51 -9.79
C PRO A 207 -10.28 8.33 -8.95
N ARG A 208 -10.72 7.12 -9.30
CA ARG A 208 -10.09 5.89 -8.79
C ARG A 208 -8.65 5.85 -9.26
N ASP A 209 -7.77 5.24 -8.48
CA ASP A 209 -6.35 5.20 -8.78
C ASP A 209 -5.75 3.81 -8.52
N LEU A 210 -4.68 3.51 -9.24
CA LEU A 210 -4.01 2.22 -9.17
C LEU A 210 -3.12 2.07 -7.94
N ASP A 211 -2.72 3.15 -7.27
CA ASP A 211 -1.90 3.04 -6.07
C ASP A 211 -2.74 2.52 -4.89
N SER A 212 -3.83 3.24 -4.60
CA SER A 212 -4.86 2.86 -3.63
C SER A 212 -5.42 1.49 -3.95
N SER A 213 -5.82 1.25 -5.21
CA SER A 213 -6.47 0.00 -5.58
C SER A 213 -5.55 -1.22 -5.45
N SER A 214 -4.26 -1.07 -5.76
CA SER A 214 -3.30 -2.16 -5.66
C SER A 214 -3.02 -2.52 -4.21
N LEU A 215 -2.73 -1.53 -3.35
CA LEU A 215 -2.44 -1.80 -1.93
C LEU A 215 -3.66 -2.32 -1.18
N CYS A 216 -4.86 -1.75 -1.41
CA CYS A 216 -6.08 -2.23 -0.76
C CYS A 216 -6.38 -3.68 -1.17
N SER A 217 -6.22 -4.02 -2.46
CA SER A 217 -6.42 -5.39 -2.96
C SER A 217 -5.46 -6.39 -2.30
N LEU A 218 -4.21 -6.00 -2.01
CA LEU A 218 -3.24 -6.83 -1.31
C LEU A 218 -3.61 -7.11 0.16
N VAL A 219 -4.40 -6.25 0.79
CA VAL A 219 -4.83 -6.43 2.20
C VAL A 219 -6.12 -7.25 2.30
N ILE A 220 -7.06 -7.06 1.37
CA ILE A 220 -8.36 -7.77 1.36
C ILE A 220 -8.43 -8.86 0.29
N VAL A 221 -7.36 -9.66 0.18
CA VAL A 221 -7.19 -10.71 -0.85
C VAL A 221 -8.30 -11.77 -0.89
N ASN A 222 -9.08 -11.90 0.18
CA ASN A 222 -10.19 -12.83 0.34
C ASN A 222 -11.55 -12.25 -0.09
N HIS A 223 -11.62 -10.96 -0.44
CA HIS A 223 -12.85 -10.35 -0.91
C HIS A 223 -13.23 -10.94 -2.28
N PRO A 224 -14.48 -11.39 -2.53
CA PRO A 224 -14.82 -12.07 -3.77
C PRO A 224 -14.53 -11.31 -5.06
N TRP A 225 -14.66 -9.97 -5.07
CA TRP A 225 -14.27 -9.18 -6.24
C TRP A 225 -12.76 -9.26 -6.54
N ILE A 226 -11.92 -9.35 -5.51
CA ILE A 226 -10.47 -9.46 -5.64
C ILE A 226 -10.07 -10.90 -5.95
N VAL A 227 -10.68 -11.88 -5.29
CA VAL A 227 -10.46 -13.30 -5.56
C VAL A 227 -10.75 -13.63 -7.02
N LEU A 228 -11.90 -13.16 -7.53
CA LEU A 228 -12.35 -13.40 -8.91
C LEU A 228 -11.68 -12.49 -9.95
N GLY A 229 -10.80 -11.57 -9.52
CA GLY A 229 -10.08 -10.66 -10.41
C GLY A 229 -10.99 -9.68 -11.16
N ARG A 230 -12.04 -9.17 -10.51
CA ARG A 230 -13.01 -8.26 -11.13
C ARG A 230 -12.41 -6.89 -11.48
N ASN A 231 -11.40 -6.45 -10.73
CA ASN A 231 -10.65 -5.22 -10.98
C ASN A 231 -9.53 -5.39 -12.02
N VAL A 232 -9.00 -6.60 -12.20
CA VAL A 232 -7.85 -6.89 -13.07
C VAL A 232 -8.03 -6.35 -14.49
N PRO A 233 -9.15 -6.56 -15.21
CA PRO A 233 -9.32 -6.00 -16.56
C PRO A 233 -9.17 -4.47 -16.61
N ARG A 234 -9.65 -3.76 -15.57
CA ARG A 234 -9.55 -2.30 -15.48
C ARG A 234 -8.13 -1.85 -15.18
N MET A 235 -7.43 -2.56 -14.29
CA MET A 235 -6.02 -2.29 -14.01
C MET A 235 -5.16 -2.48 -15.26
N LEU A 236 -5.35 -3.60 -15.96
CA LEU A 236 -4.63 -3.91 -17.20
C LEU A 236 -4.93 -2.89 -18.29
N ALA A 237 -6.17 -2.46 -18.48
CA ALA A 237 -6.48 -1.46 -19.50
C ALA A 237 -5.83 -0.08 -19.26
N ASN A 238 -5.39 0.23 -18.05
CA ASN A 238 -4.90 1.55 -17.66
C ASN A 238 -3.37 1.69 -17.81
N ARG A 239 -2.91 1.64 -19.06
CA ARG A 239 -1.49 1.75 -19.42
C ARG A 239 -1.27 2.82 -20.49
N ASP A 240 -0.06 3.38 -20.53
CA ASP A 240 0.40 4.14 -21.68
C ASP A 240 0.83 3.23 -22.85
N GLU A 241 1.27 3.87 -23.94
CA GLU A 241 1.75 3.19 -25.15
C GLU A 241 3.02 2.35 -24.91
N GLN A 242 3.78 2.63 -23.85
CA GLN A 242 4.96 1.86 -23.45
C GLN A 242 4.62 0.73 -22.47
N GLY A 243 3.33 0.49 -22.18
CA GLY A 243 2.90 -0.57 -21.29
C GLY A 243 3.14 -0.28 -19.79
N ARG A 244 3.44 0.96 -19.42
CA ARG A 244 3.54 1.40 -18.01
C ARG A 244 2.16 1.77 -17.50
N PHE A 245 1.88 1.46 -16.24
CA PHE A 245 0.60 1.76 -15.62
C PHE A 245 0.49 3.24 -15.22
N LEU A 246 -0.66 3.84 -15.53
CA LEU A 246 -0.99 5.21 -15.15
C LEU A 246 -1.57 5.25 -13.72
N THR A 247 -1.37 6.35 -12.97
CA THR A 247 -1.96 6.45 -11.61
C THR A 247 -3.48 6.49 -11.64
N TRP A 248 -4.08 7.35 -12.47
CA TRP A 248 -5.51 7.66 -12.42
C TRP A 248 -6.33 6.87 -13.45
N LEU A 249 -7.49 6.36 -13.03
CA LEU A 249 -8.46 5.64 -13.87
C LEU A 249 -9.54 6.60 -14.37
N LEU A 250 -9.36 7.11 -15.59
CA LEU A 250 -10.27 8.07 -16.24
C LEU A 250 -11.22 7.36 -17.20
N GLU A 251 -12.26 6.75 -16.65
CA GLU A 251 -13.30 6.08 -17.42
C GLU A 251 -14.33 7.07 -17.99
N GLU A 252 -15.15 6.60 -18.94
CA GLU A 252 -16.24 7.40 -19.51
C GLU A 252 -17.16 7.95 -18.41
N GLY A 253 -17.31 9.28 -18.40
CA GLY A 253 -18.11 10.01 -17.42
C GLY A 253 -17.43 10.25 -16.07
N GLU A 254 -16.22 9.74 -15.82
CA GLU A 254 -15.41 10.15 -14.67
C GLU A 254 -14.87 11.57 -14.90
N PRO A 255 -15.06 12.51 -13.95
CA PRO A 255 -14.53 13.86 -14.07
C PRO A 255 -12.99 13.88 -14.12
N ASP A 256 -12.38 14.46 -15.17
CA ASP A 256 -10.92 14.62 -15.27
C ASP A 256 -10.42 15.83 -14.47
N VAL A 257 -10.63 15.77 -13.15
CA VAL A 257 -10.17 16.78 -12.18
C VAL A 257 -8.65 16.74 -11.95
N VAL A 258 -7.99 15.71 -12.46
CA VAL A 258 -6.56 15.47 -12.31
C VAL A 258 -5.76 15.97 -13.53
N SER A 259 -6.41 16.39 -14.61
CA SER A 259 -5.79 16.87 -15.85
C SER A 259 -4.65 17.88 -15.65
N ARG A 260 -4.76 18.75 -14.63
CA ARG A 260 -3.75 19.77 -14.32
C ARG A 260 -2.50 19.24 -13.62
N PHE A 261 -2.57 18.02 -13.08
CA PHE A 261 -1.51 17.46 -12.26
C PHE A 261 -1.26 15.95 -12.46
N ARG A 262 -1.85 15.36 -13.50
CA ARG A 262 -1.66 13.97 -13.90
C ARG A 262 -0.25 13.77 -14.42
N ILE A 263 0.35 12.63 -14.09
CA ILE A 263 1.58 12.14 -14.70
C ILE A 263 1.28 10.90 -15.54
N GLU A 264 2.14 10.61 -16.50
CA GLU A 264 2.02 9.42 -17.35
C GLU A 264 2.26 8.16 -16.50
N ALA A 265 3.45 7.94 -15.98
CA ALA A 265 3.75 6.76 -15.16
C ALA A 265 4.55 7.12 -13.89
N ASP A 266 4.24 6.43 -12.79
CA ASP A 266 4.95 6.54 -11.50
C ASP A 266 5.56 5.18 -11.11
N PRO A 267 6.84 5.14 -10.68
CA PRO A 267 7.51 3.87 -10.40
C PRO A 267 6.94 3.13 -9.19
N VAL A 268 6.46 3.84 -8.16
CA VAL A 268 5.87 3.21 -6.97
C VAL A 268 4.51 2.62 -7.31
N VAL A 269 3.70 3.34 -8.08
CA VAL A 269 2.41 2.84 -8.56
C VAL A 269 2.60 1.59 -9.40
N ASN A 270 3.57 1.58 -10.32
CA ASN A 270 3.85 0.41 -11.15
C ASN A 270 4.35 -0.78 -10.31
N ALA A 271 5.24 -0.55 -9.34
CA ALA A 271 5.67 -1.58 -8.42
C ALA A 271 4.49 -2.17 -7.62
N ASN A 272 3.56 -1.33 -7.16
CA ASN A 272 2.36 -1.76 -6.45
C ASN A 272 1.40 -2.57 -7.34
N VAL A 273 1.23 -2.17 -8.60
CA VAL A 273 0.45 -2.95 -9.58
C VAL A 273 1.09 -4.32 -9.83
N ILE A 274 2.42 -4.39 -10.01
CA ILE A 274 3.15 -5.65 -10.18
C ILE A 274 2.98 -6.54 -8.94
N ALA A 275 3.10 -5.97 -7.73
CA ALA A 275 2.88 -6.70 -6.50
C ALA A 275 1.45 -7.26 -6.40
N CYS A 276 0.44 -6.47 -6.78
CA CYS A 276 -0.98 -6.85 -6.74
C CYS A 276 -1.34 -7.93 -7.76
N LEU A 277 -0.83 -7.83 -8.99
CA LEU A 277 -1.13 -8.77 -10.07
C LEU A 277 -0.25 -10.02 -10.06
N GLY A 278 0.88 -9.98 -9.36
CA GLY A 278 1.87 -11.04 -9.31
C GLY A 278 2.63 -11.21 -10.64
N ASP A 279 3.13 -12.43 -10.88
CA ASP A 279 3.81 -12.83 -12.12
C ASP A 279 2.82 -12.87 -13.31
N HIS A 280 2.44 -11.69 -13.80
CA HIS A 280 1.45 -11.52 -14.85
C HIS A 280 2.12 -11.14 -16.19
N PRO A 281 1.84 -11.83 -17.32
CA PRO A 281 2.51 -11.53 -18.60
C PRO A 281 2.32 -10.09 -19.08
N GLU A 282 1.15 -9.51 -18.81
CA GLU A 282 0.86 -8.12 -19.18
C GLU A 282 1.49 -7.05 -18.27
N THR A 283 2.32 -7.44 -17.27
CA THR A 283 3.13 -6.48 -16.50
C THR A 283 4.59 -6.45 -16.95
N ARG A 284 4.98 -7.21 -17.98
CA ARG A 284 6.38 -7.32 -18.45
C ARG A 284 7.02 -5.99 -18.84
N GLU A 285 6.31 -5.13 -19.56
CA GLU A 285 6.85 -3.82 -19.95
C GLU A 285 7.09 -2.92 -18.74
N ALA A 286 6.15 -2.90 -17.79
CA ALA A 286 6.32 -2.18 -16.52
C ALA A 286 7.48 -2.75 -15.68
N GLN A 287 7.67 -4.08 -15.67
CA GLN A 287 8.79 -4.73 -14.99
C GLN A 287 10.14 -4.34 -15.63
N ALA A 288 10.22 -4.34 -16.96
CA ALA A 288 11.42 -3.93 -17.70
C ALA A 288 11.74 -2.46 -17.42
N TRP A 289 10.74 -1.58 -17.52
CA TRP A 289 10.90 -0.16 -17.20
C TRP A 289 11.40 0.09 -15.78
N LEU A 290 10.84 -0.59 -14.78
CA LEU A 290 11.28 -0.46 -13.38
C LEU A 290 12.70 -1.01 -13.18
N THR A 291 13.04 -2.10 -13.88
CA THR A 291 14.38 -2.69 -13.87
C THR A 291 15.41 -1.70 -14.41
N ASP A 292 15.15 -1.12 -15.59
CA ASP A 292 16.03 -0.16 -16.24
C ASP A 292 16.17 1.12 -15.40
N LEU A 293 15.06 1.64 -14.86
CA LEU A 293 15.07 2.83 -14.01
C LEU A 293 16.01 2.68 -12.79
N ILE A 294 15.99 1.50 -12.16
CA ILE A 294 16.83 1.20 -10.99
C ILE A 294 18.27 0.90 -11.42
N ALA A 295 18.48 0.10 -12.46
CA ALA A 295 19.81 -0.25 -12.95
C ALA A 295 20.60 0.94 -13.49
N GLU A 296 19.92 1.92 -14.08
CA GLU A 296 20.52 3.17 -14.58
C GLU A 296 20.68 4.24 -13.49
N GLY A 297 20.25 3.99 -12.24
CA GLY A 297 20.36 4.96 -11.15
C GLY A 297 19.48 6.21 -11.33
N ARG A 298 18.33 6.07 -12.00
CA ARG A 298 17.44 7.18 -12.39
C ARG A 298 16.21 7.35 -11.50
N VAL A 299 16.22 6.73 -10.32
CA VAL A 299 15.07 6.72 -9.40
C VAL A 299 14.83 8.08 -8.76
N GLU A 300 15.88 8.83 -8.44
CA GLU A 300 15.78 10.14 -7.79
C GLU A 300 14.92 11.11 -8.64
N GLY A 301 13.88 11.70 -8.04
CA GLY A 301 12.97 12.61 -8.72
C GLY A 301 12.11 11.99 -9.85
N SER A 302 12.07 10.66 -9.95
CA SER A 302 11.25 9.94 -10.94
C SER A 302 9.80 9.74 -10.49
N SER A 303 9.56 9.67 -9.18
CA SER A 303 8.21 9.65 -8.62
C SER A 303 7.69 11.07 -8.40
N LYS A 304 6.40 11.26 -8.68
CA LYS A 304 5.70 12.49 -8.30
C LYS A 304 5.32 12.50 -6.82
N TRP A 305 4.93 11.33 -6.31
CA TRP A 305 4.27 11.19 -5.02
C TRP A 305 5.24 10.79 -3.91
N TYR A 306 6.36 10.16 -4.22
CA TYR A 306 7.26 9.63 -3.22
C TYR A 306 8.59 10.38 -3.28
N PRO A 307 8.93 11.18 -2.26
CA PRO A 307 10.08 12.08 -2.30
C PRO A 307 11.41 11.34 -2.31
N ASP A 308 11.52 10.27 -1.53
CA ASP A 308 12.77 9.55 -1.34
C ASP A 308 12.84 8.32 -2.24
N ALA A 309 13.99 8.08 -2.87
CA ALA A 309 14.23 6.89 -3.70
C ALA A 309 13.96 5.57 -2.97
N VAL A 310 14.15 5.54 -1.64
CA VAL A 310 13.90 4.37 -0.80
C VAL A 310 12.47 3.87 -0.86
N ALA A 311 11.47 4.75 -1.04
CA ALA A 311 10.07 4.33 -1.16
C ALA A 311 9.85 3.52 -2.45
N THR A 312 10.54 3.89 -3.54
CA THR A 312 10.54 3.12 -4.79
C THR A 312 11.22 1.77 -4.61
N TYR A 313 12.36 1.73 -3.92
CA TYR A 313 13.04 0.47 -3.62
C TYR A 313 12.21 -0.44 -2.74
N TYR A 314 11.55 0.09 -1.71
CA TYR A 314 10.66 -0.65 -0.83
C TYR A 314 9.46 -1.25 -1.57
N ALA A 315 8.77 -0.45 -2.38
CA ALA A 315 7.68 -0.96 -3.20
C ALA A 315 8.15 -2.03 -4.21
N THR A 316 9.35 -1.86 -4.77
CA THR A 316 9.96 -2.82 -5.71
C THR A 316 10.34 -4.13 -5.04
N ALA A 317 10.90 -4.09 -3.83
CA ALA A 317 11.21 -5.27 -3.04
C ALA A 317 9.94 -6.08 -2.74
N ARG A 318 8.87 -5.40 -2.30
CA ARG A 318 7.54 -6.03 -2.13
C ARG A 318 7.04 -6.66 -3.43
N ALA A 319 7.17 -5.96 -4.57
CA ALA A 319 6.79 -6.49 -5.87
C ALA A 319 7.58 -7.75 -6.23
N MET A 320 8.90 -7.76 -6.00
CA MET A 320 9.77 -8.91 -6.22
C MET A 320 9.35 -10.13 -5.39
N VAL A 321 8.97 -9.94 -4.12
CA VAL A 321 8.47 -11.02 -3.27
C VAL A 321 7.13 -11.56 -3.77
N ARG A 322 6.19 -10.69 -4.13
CA ARG A 322 4.82 -11.07 -4.49
C ARG A 322 4.68 -11.59 -5.92
N ALA A 323 5.59 -11.21 -6.82
CA ALA A 323 5.53 -11.55 -8.25
C ALA A 323 6.58 -12.59 -8.69
N ARG A 324 7.17 -13.38 -7.78
CA ARG A 324 8.24 -14.34 -8.15
C ARG A 324 7.84 -15.28 -9.31
N PRO A 325 8.72 -15.47 -10.32
CA PRO A 325 10.13 -15.04 -10.36
C PRO A 325 10.36 -13.66 -11.02
N ALA A 326 9.32 -12.86 -11.27
CA ALA A 326 9.47 -11.52 -11.82
C ALA A 326 10.43 -10.67 -10.96
N LEU A 327 11.21 -9.82 -11.62
CA LEU A 327 12.20 -8.93 -11.00
C LEU A 327 13.34 -9.61 -10.23
N GLU A 328 13.43 -10.95 -10.13
CA GLU A 328 14.50 -11.60 -9.34
C GLU A 328 15.91 -11.25 -9.83
N GLY A 329 16.09 -11.05 -11.14
CA GLY A 329 17.36 -10.61 -11.72
C GLY A 329 17.84 -9.23 -11.25
N LEU A 330 16.92 -8.38 -10.77
CA LEU A 330 17.22 -7.05 -10.25
C LEU A 330 17.77 -7.10 -8.81
N ARG A 331 17.63 -8.22 -8.10
CA ARG A 331 18.00 -8.37 -6.68
C ARG A 331 19.38 -7.77 -6.30
N PRO A 332 20.50 -8.12 -6.97
CA PRO A 332 21.80 -7.58 -6.58
C PRO A 332 21.88 -6.07 -6.79
N VAL A 333 21.36 -5.58 -7.91
CA VAL A 333 21.33 -4.14 -8.25
C VAL A 333 20.50 -3.36 -7.24
N LEU A 334 19.33 -3.88 -6.87
CA LEU A 334 18.46 -3.25 -5.88
C LEU A 334 19.12 -3.21 -4.49
N ALA A 335 19.79 -4.29 -4.08
CA ALA A 335 20.50 -4.34 -2.81
C ALA A 335 21.62 -3.29 -2.77
N ASP A 336 22.44 -3.20 -3.83
CA ASP A 336 23.52 -2.22 -3.92
C ASP A 336 22.97 -0.78 -3.95
N ALA A 337 21.86 -0.54 -4.65
CA ALA A 337 21.19 0.76 -4.69
C ALA A 337 20.68 1.19 -3.30
N ILE A 338 20.05 0.28 -2.53
CA ILE A 338 19.59 0.57 -1.17
C ILE A 338 20.78 0.83 -0.25
N LEU A 339 21.79 -0.05 -0.26
CA LEU A 339 22.99 0.09 0.58
C LEU A 339 23.79 1.36 0.25
N GLY A 340 23.74 1.83 -1.00
CA GLY A 340 24.34 3.08 -1.44
C GLY A 340 23.68 4.34 -0.87
N LEU A 341 22.44 4.26 -0.37
CA LEU A 341 21.75 5.37 0.30
C LEU A 341 22.21 5.62 1.75
N ARG A 342 23.14 4.80 2.27
CA ARG A 342 23.56 4.88 3.67
C ARG A 342 24.27 6.21 3.97
N ASP A 343 23.84 6.87 5.04
CA ASP A 343 24.58 7.98 5.65
C ASP A 343 25.56 7.42 6.69
N GLY A 344 26.66 6.86 6.18
CA GLY A 344 27.66 6.17 7.00
C GLY A 344 27.10 4.96 7.77
N GLU A 345 27.31 4.95 9.08
CA GLU A 345 26.80 3.89 9.99
C GLU A 345 25.45 4.24 10.61
N GLU A 346 24.89 5.42 10.35
CA GLU A 346 23.71 5.88 11.10
C GLU A 346 22.39 5.33 10.54
N GLY A 347 22.25 5.10 9.23
CA GLY A 347 21.03 4.54 8.63
C GLY A 347 20.82 5.04 7.20
N PHE A 348 19.57 5.25 6.78
CA PHE A 348 19.22 5.59 5.40
C PHE A 348 18.41 6.90 5.33
N GLY A 349 18.99 8.02 5.77
CA GLY A 349 18.28 9.30 5.85
C GLY A 349 17.47 9.42 7.14
N ASN A 350 16.16 9.63 7.06
CA ASN A 350 15.27 9.74 8.24
C ASN A 350 14.85 8.35 8.78
N ILE A 351 14.05 8.30 9.85
CA ILE A 351 13.68 7.01 10.49
C ILE A 351 12.69 6.19 9.65
N LEU A 352 11.79 6.84 8.91
CA LEU A 352 10.87 6.17 7.98
C LEU A 352 11.65 5.54 6.81
N SER A 353 12.55 6.29 6.19
CA SER A 353 13.44 5.83 5.14
C SER A 353 14.34 4.68 5.63
N THR A 354 14.85 4.78 6.85
CA THR A 354 15.61 3.70 7.50
C THR A 354 14.77 2.43 7.67
N ALA A 355 13.54 2.56 8.17
CA ALA A 355 12.63 1.43 8.32
C ALA A 355 12.31 0.78 6.97
N GLN A 356 11.97 1.56 5.96
CA GLN A 356 11.68 1.07 4.60
C GLN A 356 12.90 0.39 3.95
N ALA A 357 14.11 0.93 4.11
CA ALA A 357 15.33 0.32 3.60
C ALA A 357 15.65 -1.03 4.27
N VAL A 358 15.54 -1.10 5.60
CA VAL A 358 15.69 -2.35 6.38
C VAL A 358 14.72 -3.40 5.85
N SER A 359 13.45 -3.01 5.76
CA SER A 359 12.37 -3.85 5.27
C SER A 359 12.61 -4.36 3.84
N ALA A 360 13.04 -3.48 2.94
CA ALA A 360 13.34 -3.82 1.56
C ALA A 360 14.54 -4.77 1.44
N LEU A 361 15.60 -4.55 2.23
CA LEU A 361 16.78 -5.41 2.25
C LEU A 361 16.44 -6.81 2.76
N ASP A 362 15.58 -6.92 3.76
CA ASP A 362 15.10 -8.21 4.28
C ASP A 362 14.27 -8.98 3.24
N ASP A 363 13.30 -8.32 2.60
CA ASP A 363 12.46 -8.90 1.56
C ASP A 363 13.27 -9.52 0.40
N ILE A 364 14.45 -8.96 0.12
CA ILE A 364 15.37 -9.44 -0.91
C ILE A 364 16.55 -10.28 -0.36
N GLY A 365 16.54 -10.61 0.93
CA GLY A 365 17.52 -11.50 1.58
C GLY A 365 18.93 -10.90 1.69
N CYS A 366 19.03 -9.59 1.87
CA CYS A 366 20.29 -8.84 1.91
C CYS A 366 20.45 -8.00 3.19
N LEU A 367 19.57 -8.12 4.19
CA LEU A 367 19.62 -7.31 5.42
C LEU A 367 20.92 -7.49 6.21
N GLU A 368 21.51 -8.69 6.25
CA GLU A 368 22.79 -8.95 6.92
C GLU A 368 23.98 -8.16 6.35
N LYS A 369 23.85 -7.61 5.14
CA LYS A 369 24.87 -6.71 4.56
C LYS A 369 24.89 -5.33 5.23
N ALA A 370 23.87 -5.00 6.02
CA ALA A 370 23.80 -3.76 6.78
C ALA A 370 24.17 -3.97 8.26
N ASN A 371 24.44 -2.88 8.98
CA ASN A 371 24.74 -2.94 10.41
C ASN A 371 23.45 -3.10 11.23
N VAL A 372 22.93 -4.33 11.30
CA VAL A 372 21.67 -4.71 11.96
C VAL A 372 21.58 -4.16 13.39
N LYS A 373 22.67 -4.29 14.16
CA LYS A 373 22.73 -3.81 15.54
C LYS A 373 22.49 -2.30 15.63
N ARG A 374 23.22 -1.53 14.82
CA ARG A 374 23.12 -0.07 14.82
C ARG A 374 21.76 0.42 14.31
N LEU A 375 21.19 -0.27 13.33
CA LEU A 375 19.84 0.02 12.82
C LEU A 375 18.76 -0.22 13.88
N ALA A 376 18.85 -1.31 14.64
CA ALA A 376 17.93 -1.59 15.75
C ALA A 376 18.08 -0.56 16.89
N GLU A 377 19.31 -0.20 17.27
CA GLU A 377 19.55 0.87 18.25
C GLU A 377 18.92 2.19 17.82
N ARG A 378 19.07 2.56 16.54
CA ARG A 378 18.49 3.78 16.00
C ARG A 378 16.97 3.78 16.01
N LEU A 379 16.33 2.68 15.57
CA LEU A 379 14.88 2.55 15.60
C LEU A 379 14.34 2.62 17.03
N ILE A 380 14.92 1.87 17.96
CA ILE A 380 14.50 1.89 19.38
C ILE A 380 14.72 3.27 19.99
N GLY A 381 15.87 3.90 19.74
CA GLY A 381 16.24 5.21 20.29
C GLY A 381 15.46 6.39 19.70
N SER A 382 14.75 6.19 18.58
CA SER A 382 13.90 7.22 17.96
C SER A 382 12.44 7.14 18.42
N GLN A 383 12.07 6.16 19.26
CA GLN A 383 10.70 5.99 19.73
C GLN A 383 10.37 7.00 20.84
N HIS A 384 9.21 7.64 20.72
CA HIS A 384 8.66 8.55 21.73
C HIS A 384 8.18 7.77 22.97
N GLU A 385 7.99 8.47 24.09
CA GLU A 385 7.54 7.86 25.35
C GLU A 385 6.17 7.18 25.26
N ASP A 386 5.27 7.71 24.43
CA ASP A 386 3.94 7.15 24.18
C ASP A 386 3.95 5.89 23.28
N GLY A 387 5.11 5.51 22.76
CA GLY A 387 5.30 4.37 21.88
C GLY A 387 5.29 4.70 20.38
N SER A 388 4.97 5.92 19.99
CA SER A 388 5.01 6.34 18.59
C SER A 388 6.42 6.55 18.06
N TRP A 389 6.54 6.66 16.74
CA TRP A 389 7.72 7.22 16.07
C TRP A 389 7.38 8.56 15.41
N PRO A 390 8.40 9.41 15.16
CA PRO A 390 8.22 10.76 14.63
C PRO A 390 7.32 10.84 13.39
N GLU A 391 6.56 11.93 13.31
CA GLU A 391 5.86 12.30 12.10
C GLU A 391 6.87 12.68 11.02
N LEU A 392 6.79 12.01 9.87
CA LEU A 392 7.66 12.25 8.73
C LEU A 392 6.85 12.29 7.44
N LEU A 393 7.35 13.05 6.47
CA LEU A 393 6.81 13.06 5.12
C LEU A 393 6.93 11.65 4.52
N ALA A 394 5.80 11.02 4.24
CA ALA A 394 5.74 9.68 3.65
C ALA A 394 5.50 9.72 2.14
N PHE A 395 4.62 10.61 1.70
CA PHE A 395 4.30 10.83 0.29
C PHE A 395 3.61 12.19 0.10
N GLY A 396 3.47 12.64 -1.13
CA GLY A 396 2.90 13.92 -1.49
C GLY A 396 3.57 14.55 -2.70
N ASP A 397 2.86 15.46 -3.35
CA ASP A 397 3.43 16.22 -4.46
C ASP A 397 4.36 17.29 -3.90
N GLN A 398 5.68 17.14 -4.08
CA GLN A 398 6.67 18.07 -3.54
C GLN A 398 7.04 19.20 -4.51
N THR A 399 6.63 19.13 -5.78
CA THR A 399 7.15 20.05 -6.79
C THR A 399 6.07 20.48 -7.76
N LEU A 400 6.07 21.76 -8.15
CA LEU A 400 5.18 22.26 -9.20
C LEU A 400 5.55 21.73 -10.61
N ARG A 401 6.58 20.87 -10.72
CA ARG A 401 6.99 20.22 -11.98
C ARG A 401 5.82 19.53 -12.67
N TRP A 402 4.88 19.02 -11.88
CA TRP A 402 3.78 18.21 -12.33
C TRP A 402 2.44 18.94 -12.18
N GLY A 403 2.41 20.28 -12.22
CA GLY A 403 1.18 21.06 -12.18
C GLY A 403 1.23 22.28 -11.25
N THR A 404 0.20 23.12 -11.32
CA THR A 404 0.05 24.30 -10.44
C THR A 404 -0.51 23.97 -9.06
N VAL A 405 -0.88 22.71 -8.84
CA VAL A 405 -1.34 22.17 -7.55
C VAL A 405 -0.24 21.24 -7.09
N GLY A 406 0.66 21.72 -6.23
CA GLY A 406 1.79 20.95 -5.70
C GLY A 406 2.28 21.55 -4.39
N GLN A 407 3.24 20.87 -3.75
CA GLN A 407 3.79 21.18 -2.42
C GLN A 407 2.87 20.81 -1.25
N ILE A 408 2.30 19.61 -1.34
CA ILE A 408 1.43 19.04 -0.31
C ILE A 408 2.05 17.72 0.14
N GLY A 409 2.32 17.61 1.43
CA GLY A 409 2.85 16.44 2.10
C GLY A 409 1.78 15.68 2.87
N HIS A 410 2.00 14.38 3.01
CA HIS A 410 1.21 13.47 3.81
C HIS A 410 2.14 12.65 4.69
N GLY A 411 1.80 12.55 5.97
CA GLY A 411 2.57 11.83 6.97
C GLY A 411 1.82 11.77 8.29
N SER A 412 2.20 10.82 9.15
CA SER A 412 1.72 10.79 10.53
C SER A 412 2.63 9.87 11.35
N GLU A 413 2.56 10.02 12.66
CA GLU A 413 3.27 9.14 13.59
C GLU A 413 2.77 7.70 13.51
N SER A 414 1.47 7.49 13.22
CA SER A 414 0.91 6.15 13.03
C SER A 414 1.54 5.46 11.82
N MET A 415 1.72 6.18 10.71
CA MET A 415 2.41 5.67 9.53
C MET A 415 3.85 5.26 9.85
N THR A 416 4.65 6.18 10.39
CA THR A 416 6.06 5.90 10.72
C THR A 416 6.17 4.74 11.71
N THR A 417 5.28 4.66 12.69
CA THR A 417 5.24 3.59 13.69
C THR A 417 5.00 2.22 13.05
N ALA A 418 4.08 2.11 12.09
CA ALA A 418 3.83 0.84 11.40
C ALA A 418 5.08 0.31 10.67
N PHE A 419 5.78 1.18 9.94
CA PHE A 419 7.04 0.80 9.26
C PHE A 419 8.17 0.50 10.24
N CYS A 420 8.28 1.23 11.35
CA CYS A 420 9.29 0.96 12.36
C CYS A 420 9.06 -0.40 13.06
N ILE A 421 7.81 -0.78 13.31
CA ILE A 421 7.45 -2.11 13.82
C ILE A 421 7.86 -3.19 12.81
N GLU A 422 7.52 -3.01 11.54
CA GLU A 422 7.87 -3.93 10.46
C GLU A 422 9.40 -4.14 10.35
N ALA A 423 10.17 -3.05 10.41
CA ALA A 423 11.63 -3.11 10.38
C ALA A 423 12.22 -3.76 11.64
N LEU A 424 11.67 -3.46 12.83
CA LEU A 424 12.12 -4.07 14.08
C LEU A 424 11.87 -5.58 14.13
N GLU A 425 10.74 -6.06 13.61
CA GLU A 425 10.46 -7.50 13.53
C GLU A 425 11.61 -8.25 12.85
N ARG A 426 12.03 -7.76 11.68
CA ARG A 426 13.10 -8.33 10.85
C ARG A 426 14.47 -8.25 11.52
N LEU A 427 14.80 -7.09 12.10
CA LEU A 427 16.08 -6.91 12.79
C LEU A 427 16.19 -7.83 14.02
N ILE A 428 15.10 -8.02 14.75
CA ILE A 428 15.08 -8.88 15.94
C ILE A 428 15.25 -10.35 15.57
N GLU A 429 14.66 -10.80 14.46
CA GLU A 429 14.87 -12.16 13.96
C GLU A 429 16.36 -12.46 13.75
N ILE A 430 17.12 -11.52 13.17
CA ILE A 430 18.57 -11.66 12.99
C ILE A 430 19.33 -11.54 14.32
N LEU A 431 18.95 -10.60 15.20
CA LEU A 431 19.65 -10.37 16.47
C LEU A 431 19.44 -11.50 17.50
N ALA A 432 18.36 -12.28 17.35
CA ALA A 432 18.01 -13.40 18.21
C ALA A 432 18.50 -14.76 17.69
N ALA A 433 18.92 -14.83 16.41
CA ALA A 433 19.60 -15.97 15.82
C ALA A 433 21.05 -16.08 16.35
#